data_AF-A0A7K2CRD6-F1
#
_entry.id   AF-A0A7K2CRD6-F1
#
_cell.length_a   1.000
_cell.length_b   1.000
_cell.length_c   1.000
_cell.angle_alpha   90.00
_cell.angle_beta   90.00
_cell.angle_gamma   90.00
#
_symmetry.space_group_name_H-M   'P 1'
#
loop_
_entity.id
_entity.type
_entity.pdbx_description
1 polymer ?
#
loop_
_entity_poly.entity_id
_entity_poly.type
_entity_poly.pdbx_seq_one_letter_code
_entity_poly.pdbx_strand_id
1 'polypeptide(L)'
;MSDWRLAVDIGGTFTDAVLLDAATGAVTVNKALTTPSAPLEGVQAAVGQLLGRAGVAPGEITAPIVHATTLITNALIENKTGRAALVTTTGFGDTLLIRDEHRYDMYDLQIEFP
;
A
#
# COMPACT_ATOMS: atom_id res chain seq x y z
N MET A 1 -12.77 -10.48 -26.47
CA MET A 1 -12.17 -11.16 -25.30
C MET A 1 -12.40 -10.22 -24.14
N SER A 2 -12.97 -10.69 -23.02
CA SER A 2 -13.13 -9.86 -21.82
C SER A 2 -11.75 -9.44 -21.32
N ASP A 3 -11.47 -8.13 -21.26
CA ASP A 3 -10.24 -7.57 -20.69
C ASP A 3 -10.59 -6.83 -19.41
N TRP A 4 -10.73 -7.57 -18.32
CA TRP A 4 -11.03 -7.02 -17.00
C TRP A 4 -9.75 -6.72 -16.24
N ARG A 5 -9.66 -5.52 -15.67
CA ARG A 5 -8.53 -5.09 -14.84
C ARG A 5 -9.01 -4.73 -13.46
N LEU A 6 -8.39 -5.34 -12.45
CA LEU A 6 -8.73 -5.14 -11.05
C LEU A 6 -7.59 -4.39 -10.35
N ALA A 7 -7.96 -3.33 -9.63
CA ALA A 7 -7.07 -2.64 -8.71
C ALA A 7 -7.68 -2.64 -7.30
N VAL A 8 -6.83 -2.74 -6.28
CA VAL A 8 -7.23 -2.66 -4.88
C VAL A 8 -6.27 -1.72 -4.15
N ASP A 9 -6.79 -0.84 -3.30
CA ASP A 9 -6.02 -0.01 -2.39
C ASP A 9 -6.48 -0.21 -0.94
N ILE A 10 -5.58 -0.70 -0.08
CA ILE A 10 -5.86 -0.91 1.33
C ILE A 10 -5.46 0.34 2.12
N GLY A 11 -6.46 1.10 2.55
CA GLY A 11 -6.34 2.20 3.50
C GLY A 11 -6.44 1.77 4.96
N GLY A 12 -6.22 2.71 5.89
CA GLY A 12 -6.41 2.46 7.33
C GLY A 12 -7.86 2.22 7.73
N THR A 13 -8.81 2.95 7.12
CA THR A 13 -10.25 2.83 7.43
C THR A 13 -11.01 2.03 6.38
N PHE A 14 -10.66 2.22 5.11
CA PHE A 14 -11.37 1.64 3.98
C PHE A 14 -10.41 0.92 3.04
N THR A 15 -10.91 -0.14 2.43
CA THR A 15 -10.31 -0.83 1.30
C THR A 15 -11.13 -0.51 0.06
N ASP A 16 -10.48 0.09 -0.92
CA ASP A 16 -11.06 0.47 -2.19
C ASP A 16 -10.74 -0.58 -3.26
N ALA A 17 -11.73 -0.96 -4.06
CA ALA A 17 -11.57 -1.89 -5.18
C ALA A 17 -12.17 -1.28 -6.44
N VAL A 18 -11.45 -1.38 -7.56
CA VAL A 18 -11.81 -0.80 -8.85
C VAL A 18 -11.71 -1.86 -9.93
N LEU A 19 -12.78 -2.02 -10.70
CA LEU A 19 -12.85 -2.93 -11.84
C LEU A 19 -13.05 -2.11 -13.11
N LEU A 20 -12.15 -2.28 -14.07
CA LEU A 20 -12.22 -1.67 -15.39
C LEU A 20 -12.51 -2.76 -16.43
N ASP A 21 -13.57 -2.57 -17.21
CA ASP A 21 -13.73 -3.22 -18.51
C ASP A 21 -12.87 -2.46 -19.52
N ALA A 22 -11.72 -3.01 -19.92
CA ALA A 22 -10.85 -2.35 -20.87
C ALA A 22 -11.38 -2.44 -22.32
N ALA A 23 -12.37 -3.29 -22.60
CA ALA A 23 -13.00 -3.33 -23.92
C ALA A 23 -14.02 -2.20 -24.08
N THR A 24 -14.78 -1.87 -23.03
CA THR A 24 -15.83 -0.82 -23.09
C THR A 24 -15.44 0.49 -22.42
N GLY A 25 -14.43 0.47 -21.55
CA GLY A 25 -14.03 1.59 -20.69
C GLY A 25 -14.89 1.75 -19.43
N ALA A 26 -15.83 0.85 -19.18
CA ALA A 26 -16.71 0.93 -18.02
C ALA A 26 -15.93 0.69 -16.71
N VAL A 27 -16.20 1.53 -15.70
CA VAL A 27 -15.56 1.45 -14.38
C VAL A 27 -16.60 1.16 -13.32
N THR A 28 -16.36 0.13 -12.52
CA THR A 28 -17.12 -0.15 -11.30
C THR A 28 -16.20 0.04 -10.10
N VAL A 29 -16.69 0.67 -9.05
CA VAL A 29 -15.94 0.89 -7.81
C VAL A 29 -16.69 0.33 -6.62
N ASN A 30 -15.95 -0.14 -5.62
CA ASN A 30 -16.50 -0.53 -4.34
C ASN A 30 -15.57 -0.10 -3.20
N LYS A 31 -16.18 0.28 -2.08
CA LYS A 31 -15.48 0.65 -0.85
C LYS A 31 -16.04 -0.22 0.27
N ALA A 32 -15.15 -0.93 0.96
CA ALA A 32 -15.47 -1.68 2.16
C ALA A 32 -14.64 -1.21 3.34
N LEU A 33 -15.06 -1.52 4.57
CA LEU A 33 -14.22 -1.27 5.75
C LEU A 33 -12.96 -2.13 5.67
N THR A 34 -11.81 -1.53 6.01
CA THR A 34 -10.58 -2.29 6.23
C THR A 34 -10.74 -3.12 7.50
N THR A 35 -10.19 -4.33 7.50
CA THR A 35 -9.99 -5.14 8.71
C THR A 35 -8.51 -5.03 9.13
N PRO A 36 -8.10 -4.10 10.03
CA PRO A 36 -6.68 -3.82 10.24
C PRO A 36 -5.89 -5.02 10.78
N SER A 37 -6.53 -5.88 11.57
CA SER A 37 -5.93 -7.12 12.09
C SER A 37 -5.84 -8.24 11.04
N ALA A 38 -6.61 -8.15 9.96
CA ALA A 38 -6.66 -9.14 8.87
C ALA A 38 -6.95 -8.46 7.52
N PRO A 39 -6.00 -7.69 6.96
CA PRO A 39 -6.23 -6.85 5.76
C PRO A 39 -6.79 -7.62 4.55
N LEU A 40 -6.42 -8.90 4.43
CA LEU A 40 -6.91 -9.80 3.39
C LEU A 40 -8.44 -9.95 3.43
N GLU A 41 -9.06 -9.99 4.61
CA GLU A 41 -10.52 -10.09 4.75
C GLU A 41 -11.22 -8.84 4.20
N GLY A 42 -10.64 -7.66 4.45
CA GLY A 42 -11.13 -6.39 3.89
C GLY A 42 -11.07 -6.38 2.36
N VAL A 43 -9.97 -6.89 1.78
CA VAL A 43 -9.83 -7.06 0.33
C VAL A 43 -10.85 -8.05 -0.23
N GLN A 44 -11.02 -9.21 0.41
CA GLN A 44 -12.01 -10.21 -0.02
C GLN A 44 -13.43 -9.66 -0.02
N ALA A 45 -13.80 -8.90 1.01
CA ALA A 45 -15.08 -8.22 1.09
C ALA A 45 -15.24 -7.16 -0.01
N ALA A 46 -14.24 -6.29 -0.21
CA ALA A 46 -14.28 -5.24 -1.21
C ALA A 46 -14.41 -5.80 -2.63
N VAL A 47 -13.58 -6.79 -2.97
CA VAL A 47 -13.56 -7.43 -4.29
C VAL A 47 -14.80 -8.29 -4.52
N GLY A 48 -15.23 -9.09 -3.54
CA GLY A 48 -16.42 -9.93 -3.68
C GLY A 48 -17.69 -9.13 -3.95
N GLN A 49 -17.88 -8.03 -3.22
CA GLN A 49 -19.00 -7.10 -3.45
C GLN A 49 -18.91 -6.42 -4.82
N LEU A 50 -17.71 -6.02 -5.25
CA LEU A 50 -17.47 -5.39 -6.55
C LEU A 50 -17.84 -6.32 -7.70
N LEU A 51 -17.31 -7.55 -7.67
CA LEU A 51 -17.56 -8.57 -8.70
C LEU A 51 -19.02 -8.99 -8.74
N GLY A 52 -19.66 -9.13 -7.56
CA GLY A 52 -21.09 -9.42 -7.47
C GLY A 52 -21.96 -8.33 -8.11
N ARG A 53 -21.59 -7.05 -7.94
CA ARG A 53 -22.29 -5.92 -8.60
C ARG A 53 -22.04 -5.85 -10.10
N ALA A 54 -20.83 -6.17 -10.54
CA ALA A 54 -20.47 -6.17 -11.95
C ALA A 54 -20.97 -7.43 -12.71
N GLY A 55 -21.36 -8.49 -11.99
CA GLY A 55 -21.73 -9.77 -12.59
C GLY A 55 -20.55 -10.50 -13.23
N VAL A 56 -19.32 -10.23 -12.77
CA VAL A 56 -18.08 -10.77 -13.33
C VAL A 56 -17.56 -11.89 -12.44
N ALA A 57 -17.25 -13.04 -13.01
CA ALA A 57 -16.62 -14.13 -12.28
C ALA A 57 -15.12 -13.86 -12.08
N PRO A 58 -14.52 -14.27 -10.94
CA PRO A 58 -13.09 -14.07 -10.69
C PRO A 58 -12.18 -14.64 -11.79
N GLY A 59 -12.57 -15.75 -12.41
CA GLY A 59 -11.81 -16.38 -13.50
C GLY A 59 -11.78 -15.57 -14.81
N GLU A 60 -12.60 -14.53 -14.94
CA GLU A 60 -12.58 -13.62 -16.10
C GLU A 60 -11.50 -12.54 -15.98
N ILE A 61 -10.91 -12.37 -14.79
CA ILE A 61 -9.79 -11.44 -14.56
C ILE A 61 -8.50 -12.17 -14.89
N THR A 62 -8.06 -12.05 -16.14
CA THR A 62 -6.82 -12.66 -16.62
C THR A 62 -5.62 -11.70 -16.58
N ALA A 63 -5.88 -10.40 -16.44
CA ALA A 63 -4.85 -9.38 -16.31
C ALA A 63 -4.26 -9.35 -14.89
N PRO A 64 -3.02 -8.84 -14.70
CA PRO A 64 -2.45 -8.64 -13.38
C PRO A 64 -3.33 -7.74 -12.51
N ILE A 65 -3.43 -8.08 -11.23
CA ILE A 65 -4.11 -7.26 -10.22
C ILE A 65 -3.14 -6.21 -9.71
N VAL A 66 -3.56 -4.94 -9.71
CA VAL A 66 -2.79 -3.86 -9.10
C VAL A 66 -3.16 -3.77 -7.62
N HIS A 67 -2.18 -3.84 -6.74
CA HIS A 67 -2.39 -3.78 -5.30
C HIS A 67 -1.59 -2.65 -4.69
N ALA A 68 -2.28 -1.72 -4.04
CA ALA A 68 -1.72 -0.61 -3.28
C ALA A 68 -2.12 -0.74 -1.81
N THR A 69 -1.29 -0.16 -0.93
CA THR A 69 -1.63 -0.07 0.49
C THR A 69 -0.90 1.08 1.17
N THR A 70 -1.58 1.72 2.11
CA THR A 70 -0.99 2.71 3.02
C THR A 70 -0.62 2.12 4.38
N LEU A 71 -0.87 0.83 4.63
CA LEU A 71 -0.58 0.18 5.91
C LEU A 71 0.90 0.25 6.28
N ILE A 72 1.81 0.13 5.30
CA ILE A 72 3.25 0.20 5.52
C ILE A 72 3.64 1.60 6.01
N THR A 73 3.19 2.64 5.32
CA THR A 73 3.48 4.03 5.67
C THR A 73 2.93 4.37 7.05
N ASN A 74 1.70 3.94 7.35
CA ASN A 74 1.11 4.15 8.68
C ASN A 74 1.87 3.40 9.77
N ALA A 75 2.30 2.16 9.51
CA ALA A 75 3.11 1.41 10.47
C ALA A 75 4.45 2.09 10.77
N LEU A 76 5.09 2.71 9.78
CA LEU A 76 6.31 3.50 9.96
C LEU A 76 6.06 4.76 10.81
N ILE A 77 5.02 5.53 10.48
CA ILE A 77 4.67 6.78 11.19
C ILE A 77 4.25 6.52 12.64
N GLU A 78 3.48 5.46 12.87
CA GLU A 78 2.96 5.09 14.21
C GLU A 78 3.96 4.26 15.02
N ASN A 79 5.17 4.04 14.49
CA ASN A 79 6.20 3.21 15.10
C ASN A 79 5.71 1.78 15.45
N LYS A 80 4.83 1.22 14.63
CA LYS A 80 4.27 -0.13 14.73
C LYS A 80 5.03 -1.10 13.83
N THR A 81 6.34 -1.12 13.96
CA THR A 81 7.23 -1.97 13.15
C THR A 81 7.75 -3.16 13.95
N GLY A 82 8.21 -4.20 13.24
CA GLY A 82 8.90 -5.32 13.87
C GLY A 82 10.32 -4.94 14.30
N ARG A 83 10.92 -5.73 15.22
CA ARG A 83 12.32 -5.55 15.59
C ARG A 83 13.23 -5.91 14.41
N ALA A 84 14.13 -5.01 14.06
CA ALA A 84 15.16 -5.22 13.04
C ALA A 84 16.56 -4.95 13.63
N ALA A 85 17.59 -5.49 12.98
CA ALA A 85 18.99 -5.23 13.30
C ALA A 85 19.77 -4.91 12.03
N LEU A 86 20.73 -4.00 12.13
CA LEU A 86 21.67 -3.66 11.07
C LEU A 86 23.01 -4.33 11.37
N VAL A 87 23.54 -5.13 10.44
CA VAL A 87 24.89 -5.70 10.52
C VAL A 87 25.79 -4.91 9.59
N THR A 88 26.87 -4.36 10.14
CA THR A 88 27.81 -3.51 9.40
C THR A 88 29.24 -3.98 9.59
N THR A 89 30.12 -3.53 8.69
CA THR A 89 31.58 -3.66 8.87
C THR A 89 32.01 -2.88 10.12
N THR A 90 33.01 -3.37 10.84
CA THR A 90 33.63 -2.66 11.97
C THR A 90 33.96 -1.22 11.58
N GLY A 91 33.45 -0.24 12.35
CA GLY A 91 33.60 1.19 12.08
C GLY A 91 32.44 1.85 11.31
N PHE A 92 31.45 1.09 10.85
CA PHE A 92 30.29 1.61 10.08
C PHE A 92 28.95 1.49 10.81
N GLY A 93 28.96 1.38 12.14
CA GLY A 93 27.73 1.27 12.95
C GLY A 93 26.79 2.47 12.81
N ASP A 94 27.36 3.66 12.63
CA ASP A 94 26.62 4.92 12.69
C ASP A 94 26.15 5.44 11.32
N THR A 95 26.27 4.65 10.24
CA THR A 95 25.94 5.11 8.88
C THR A 95 24.52 5.65 8.74
N LEU A 96 23.51 5.00 9.35
CA LEU A 96 22.12 5.49 9.30
C LEU A 96 21.88 6.74 10.15
N LEU A 97 22.72 6.98 11.16
CA LEU A 97 22.68 8.18 11.99
C LEU A 97 23.33 9.36 11.28
N ILE A 98 24.50 9.14 10.68
CA ILE A 98 25.26 10.15 9.92
C ILE A 98 24.54 10.53 8.61
N ARG A 99 23.82 9.57 8.00
CA ARG A 99 23.11 9.73 6.72
C ARG A 99 24.10 10.15 5.61
N ASP A 100 23.70 11.03 4.69
CA ASP A 100 24.48 11.49 3.55
C ASP A 100 25.12 12.88 3.75
N GLU A 101 25.16 13.37 5.00
CA GLU A 101 25.61 14.72 5.37
C GLU A 101 24.86 15.87 4.64
N HIS A 102 23.75 15.60 3.94
CA HIS A 102 22.92 16.66 3.37
C HIS A 102 22.18 17.40 4.50
N ARG A 103 22.77 18.49 4.96
CA ARG A 103 22.10 19.49 5.79
C ARG A 103 21.22 20.34 4.88
N TYR A 104 19.91 20.34 5.11
CA TYR A 104 19.00 21.19 4.34
C TYR A 104 19.34 22.69 4.52
N ASP A 105 19.96 23.04 5.65
CA ASP A 105 20.61 24.32 5.92
C ASP A 105 22.06 24.08 6.38
N MET A 106 23.03 24.38 5.52
CA MET A 106 24.45 24.14 5.79
C MET A 106 25.03 25.09 6.84
N TYR A 107 24.39 26.22 7.12
CA TYR A 107 24.90 27.26 8.03
C TYR A 107 24.22 27.29 9.39
N ASP A 108 23.14 26.53 9.56
CA ASP A 108 22.49 26.38 10.87
C ASP A 108 23.27 25.42 11.78
N LEU A 109 24.00 25.99 12.74
CA LEU A 109 24.74 25.24 13.76
C LEU A 109 23.83 24.62 14.84
N GLN A 110 22.55 25.00 14.88
CA GLN A 110 21.56 24.57 15.88
C GLN A 110 20.48 23.67 15.29
N ILE A 111 20.69 23.13 14.09
CA ILE A 111 19.75 22.27 13.39
C ILE A 111 19.33 21.07 14.27
N GLU A 112 18.04 21.02 14.64
CA GLU A 112 17.43 19.87 15.30
C GLU A 112 16.78 18.98 14.25
N PHE A 113 17.19 17.71 14.21
CA PHE A 113 16.53 16.72 13.38
C PHE A 113 15.24 16.25 14.08
N PRO A 114 14.10 16.13 13.36
CA PRO A 114 12.87 15.56 13.90
C PRO A 114 13.03 14.08 14.27
#